data_AF-A0A8J5KNL5-F1
#
_entry.id   AF-A0A8J5KNL5-F1
#
_cell.length_a   1.000
_cell.length_b   1.000
_cell.length_c   1.000
_cell.angle_alpha   90.00
_cell.angle_beta   90.00
_cell.angle_gamma   90.00
#
_symmetry.space_group_name_H-M   'P 1'
#
loop_
_entity.id
_entity.type
_entity.pdbx_description
1 polymer ?
#
loop_
_entity_poly.entity_id
_entity_poly.type
_entity_poly.pdbx_seq_one_letter_code
_entity_poly.pdbx_strand_id
1 'polypeptide(L)'
;MAKDGFNVWLIDSDPVFHSIPKLSKAHISISSEGHFDDVERAPILPSKPPKETKEMDENKSKKGLAEIYEEEYAQKTGLAPALLSASDKLKIEATMLFKKISLKLDALSHFHFAPKSVIEDMSIQVNVLALAMEEVAPLAVSDAAMLAPKEIFHGKGNIKEEAELTKEERKRRRANQKRRFRRLKVANL
;
A
#
# COMPACT_ATOMS: atom_id res chain seq x y z
N MET A 1 61.60 25.07 -12.00
CA MET A 1 60.46 24.14 -11.89
C MET A 1 60.69 23.25 -10.68
N ALA A 2 60.29 23.71 -9.49
CA ALA A 2 60.29 22.87 -8.31
C ALA A 2 59.13 21.88 -8.48
N LYS A 3 59.45 20.59 -8.60
CA LYS A 3 58.46 19.52 -8.54
C LYS A 3 58.29 19.20 -7.06
N ASP A 4 57.27 19.78 -6.45
CA ASP A 4 56.85 19.42 -5.10
C ASP A 4 56.36 17.97 -5.13
N GLY A 5 57.29 17.04 -4.87
CA GLY A 5 57.02 15.63 -4.69
C GLY A 5 56.26 15.44 -3.39
N PHE A 6 54.93 15.42 -3.47
CA PHE A 6 54.08 15.03 -2.36
C PHE A 6 54.44 13.59 -1.96
N ASN A 7 55.12 13.43 -0.81
CA ASN A 7 55.58 12.13 -0.31
C ASN A 7 54.37 11.28 0.10
N VAL A 8 53.93 10.41 -0.82
CA VAL A 8 52.85 9.44 -0.60
C VAL A 8 53.12 8.50 0.58
N TRP A 9 54.40 8.28 0.91
CA TRP A 9 54.84 7.42 2.03
C TRP A 9 54.60 8.00 3.44
N LEU A 10 54.23 9.28 3.56
CA LEU A 10 53.97 9.88 4.88
C LEU A 10 52.53 9.65 5.36
N ILE A 11 51.60 9.36 4.44
CA ILE A 11 50.17 9.20 4.72
C ILE A 11 49.89 7.85 5.42
N ASP A 12 50.64 6.80 5.05
CA ASP A 12 50.46 5.45 5.60
C ASP A 12 50.99 5.27 7.03
N SER A 13 51.70 6.26 7.60
CA SER A 13 52.20 6.22 8.99
C SER A 13 51.36 7.08 9.95
N ASP A 14 50.30 7.73 9.45
CA ASP A 14 49.46 8.59 10.28
C ASP A 14 48.67 7.74 11.30
N PRO A 15 48.69 8.10 12.60
CA PRO A 15 48.00 7.35 13.64
C PRO A 15 46.47 7.38 13.44
N VAL A 16 45.97 8.41 12.75
CA VAL A 16 44.56 8.54 12.37
C VAL A 16 44.15 7.42 11.42
N PHE A 17 44.92 7.14 10.37
CA PHE A 17 44.59 6.12 9.38
C PHE A 17 44.53 4.71 9.98
N HIS A 18 45.43 4.39 10.90
CA HIS A 18 45.46 3.11 11.63
C HIS A 18 44.31 2.92 12.63
N SER A 19 43.62 4.00 13.02
CA SER A 19 42.47 3.96 13.92
C SER A 19 41.14 3.73 13.19
N ILE A 20 41.06 4.05 11.89
CA ILE A 20 39.86 3.89 11.07
C ILE A 20 39.35 2.43 11.04
N PRO A 21 40.21 1.39 10.88
CA PRO A 21 39.75 0.00 10.94
C PRO A 21 39.16 -0.37 12.30
N LYS A 22 39.71 0.19 13.40
CA LYS A 22 39.22 -0.07 14.76
C LYS A 22 37.86 0.60 14.98
N LEU A 23 37.70 1.85 14.53
CA LEU A 23 36.45 2.59 14.61
C LEU A 23 35.36 1.97 13.73
N SER A 24 35.70 1.52 12.52
CA SER A 24 34.75 0.81 11.65
C SER A 24 34.29 -0.51 12.25
N LYS A 25 35.20 -1.27 12.90
CA LYS A 25 34.87 -2.50 13.60
C LYS A 25 33.96 -2.25 14.81
N ALA A 26 34.24 -1.19 15.57
CA ALA A 26 33.41 -0.74 16.69
C ALA A 26 32.02 -0.28 16.22
N HIS A 27 31.95 0.45 15.11
CA HIS A 27 30.69 0.84 14.49
C HIS A 27 29.89 -0.39 14.06
N ILE A 28 30.50 -1.36 13.36
CA ILE A 28 29.82 -2.60 12.96
C ILE A 28 29.34 -3.41 14.17
N SER A 29 30.07 -3.43 15.29
CA SER A 29 29.59 -4.08 16.51
C SER A 29 28.39 -3.36 17.13
N ILE A 30 28.41 -2.03 17.21
CA ILE A 30 27.28 -1.22 17.71
C ILE A 30 26.07 -1.38 16.78
N SER A 31 26.29 -1.42 15.47
CA SER A 31 25.28 -1.74 14.47
C SER A 31 24.70 -3.14 14.66
N SER A 32 25.51 -4.15 15.03
CA SER A 32 25.01 -5.50 15.31
C SER A 32 24.10 -5.57 16.55
N GLU A 33 24.20 -4.57 17.43
CA GLU A 33 23.33 -4.38 18.60
C GLU A 33 22.02 -3.62 18.25
N GLY A 34 21.80 -3.28 16.97
CA GLY A 34 20.57 -2.66 16.47
C GLY A 34 20.59 -1.13 16.43
N HIS A 35 21.72 -0.50 16.74
CA HIS A 35 21.89 0.95 16.67
C HIS A 35 22.46 1.35 15.29
N PHE A 36 21.58 1.38 14.29
CA PHE A 36 21.90 1.89 12.95
C PHE A 36 21.48 3.35 12.84
N ASP A 37 22.37 4.21 12.33
CA ASP A 37 22.07 5.61 11.96
C ASP A 37 21.76 5.71 10.44
N ASP A 38 21.10 4.67 9.91
CA ASP A 38 20.68 4.63 8.52
C ASP A 38 19.35 5.36 8.36
N VAL A 39 19.20 6.13 7.28
CA VAL A 39 17.92 6.80 6.97
C VAL A 39 16.86 5.72 6.66
N GLU A 40 15.93 5.52 7.58
CA GLU A 40 14.80 4.63 7.38
C GLU A 40 13.92 5.12 6.23
N ARG A 41 13.39 4.19 5.45
CA ARG A 41 12.41 4.53 4.41
C ARG A 41 11.16 5.05 5.10
N ALA A 42 10.71 6.24 4.71
CA ALA A 42 9.45 6.78 5.20
C ALA A 42 8.35 5.70 5.02
N PRO A 43 7.57 5.41 6.08
CA PRO A 43 6.52 4.41 5.99
C PRO A 43 5.56 4.82 4.88
N ILE A 44 5.20 3.86 4.05
CA ILE A 44 4.11 4.02 3.09
C ILE A 44 2.89 4.39 3.93
N LEU A 45 2.22 5.49 3.58
CA LEU A 45 1.04 5.98 4.32
C LEU A 45 0.11 4.80 4.62
N PRO A 46 -0.42 4.70 5.84
CA PRO A 46 -1.25 3.56 6.21
C PRO A 46 -2.48 3.54 5.30
N SER A 47 -2.56 2.56 4.39
CA SER A 47 -3.77 2.35 3.56
C SER A 47 -4.96 1.84 4.38
N LYS A 48 -4.71 1.48 5.65
CA LYS A 48 -5.76 1.07 6.57
C LYS A 48 -6.36 2.32 7.21
N PRO A 49 -7.69 2.54 7.06
CA PRO A 49 -8.35 3.62 7.75
C PRO A 49 -8.12 3.47 9.27
N PRO A 50 -7.94 4.58 10.01
CA PRO A 50 -7.87 4.55 11.46
C PRO A 50 -9.03 3.73 12.01
N LYS A 51 -8.77 2.90 13.03
CA LYS A 51 -9.85 2.17 13.71
C LYS A 51 -10.80 3.21 14.29
N GLU A 52 -12.02 3.26 13.75
CA GLU A 52 -13.06 4.15 14.26
C GLU A 52 -13.40 3.73 15.69
N THR A 53 -12.95 4.52 16.65
CA THR A 53 -13.38 4.39 18.04
C THR A 53 -14.82 4.86 18.10
N LYS A 54 -15.76 3.90 18.18
CA LYS A 54 -17.17 4.22 18.35
C LYS A 54 -17.39 4.71 19.78
N GLU A 55 -17.48 6.02 19.94
CA GLU A 55 -17.92 6.63 21.19
C GLU A 55 -19.38 6.23 21.44
N MET A 56 -19.67 5.73 22.65
CA MET A 56 -21.03 5.36 23.05
C MET A 56 -21.71 6.56 23.69
N ASP A 57 -22.88 6.92 23.18
CA ASP A 57 -23.72 7.95 23.80
C ASP A 57 -24.36 7.41 25.09
N GLU A 58 -24.10 8.05 26.23
CA GLU A 58 -24.70 7.71 27.53
C GLU A 58 -26.14 8.25 27.71
N ASN A 59 -26.68 8.89 26.67
CA ASN A 59 -28.05 9.41 26.68
C ASN A 59 -29.08 8.29 26.46
N LYS A 60 -30.28 8.47 27.02
CA LYS A 60 -31.40 7.55 26.80
C LYS A 60 -31.68 7.39 25.30
N SER A 61 -31.85 6.15 24.84
CA SER A 61 -32.15 5.84 23.44
C SER A 61 -33.42 6.58 23.00
N LYS A 62 -33.35 7.22 21.82
CA LYS A 62 -34.51 7.84 21.15
C LYS A 62 -35.35 6.82 20.38
N LYS A 63 -34.81 5.62 20.12
CA LYS A 63 -35.43 4.54 19.34
C LYS A 63 -35.99 3.45 20.25
N GLY A 64 -37.12 2.88 19.84
CA GLY A 64 -37.75 1.75 20.52
C GLY A 64 -37.08 0.40 20.22
N LEU A 65 -37.30 -0.61 21.06
CA LEU A 65 -36.72 -1.95 20.85
C LEU A 65 -37.13 -2.57 19.50
N ALA A 66 -38.39 -2.41 19.09
CA ALA A 66 -38.89 -2.94 17.82
C ALA A 66 -38.14 -2.33 16.61
N GLU A 67 -37.89 -1.02 16.64
CA GLU A 67 -37.15 -0.30 15.59
C GLU A 67 -35.69 -0.75 15.51
N ILE A 68 -35.03 -0.98 16.66
CA ILE A 68 -33.65 -1.52 16.69
C ILE A 68 -33.60 -2.91 16.05
N TYR A 69 -34.57 -3.78 16.35
CA TYR A 69 -34.63 -5.11 15.74
C TYR A 69 -34.86 -5.06 14.23
N GLU A 70 -35.71 -4.16 13.75
CA GLU A 70 -35.93 -3.95 12.32
C GLU A 70 -34.64 -3.47 11.63
N GLU A 71 -33.97 -2.47 12.20
CA GLU A 71 -32.71 -1.93 11.67
C GLU A 71 -31.59 -2.98 11.63
N GLU A 72 -31.43 -3.77 12.70
CA GLU A 72 -30.45 -4.85 12.74
C GLU A 72 -30.77 -5.95 11.71
N TYR A 73 -32.04 -6.28 11.53
CA TYR A 73 -32.45 -7.27 10.53
C TYR A 73 -32.19 -6.77 9.10
N ALA A 74 -32.50 -5.50 8.83
CA ALA A 74 -32.21 -4.86 7.55
C ALA A 74 -30.70 -4.76 7.25
N GLN A 75 -29.87 -4.53 8.29
CA GLN A 75 -28.41 -4.56 8.16
C GLN A 75 -27.88 -5.97 7.90
N LYS A 76 -28.38 -6.98 8.62
CA LYS A 76 -27.97 -8.40 8.46
C LYS A 76 -28.36 -8.96 7.09
N THR A 77 -29.49 -8.51 6.54
CA THR A 77 -29.96 -8.93 5.21
C THR A 77 -29.31 -8.17 4.06
N GLY A 78 -28.53 -7.13 4.34
CA GLY A 78 -27.83 -6.33 3.32
C GLY A 78 -28.75 -5.45 2.48
N LEU A 79 -30.02 -5.29 2.86
CA LEU A 79 -30.96 -4.39 2.17
C LEU A 79 -30.78 -2.93 2.59
N ALA A 80 -30.17 -2.66 3.75
CA ALA A 80 -29.96 -1.31 4.23
C ALA A 80 -28.64 -0.71 3.68
N PRO A 81 -28.66 0.49 3.07
CA PRO A 81 -27.43 1.25 2.85
C PRO A 81 -26.79 1.53 4.21
N ALA A 82 -25.47 1.37 4.30
CA ALA A 82 -24.73 1.66 5.53
C ALA A 82 -25.14 3.02 6.08
N LEU A 83 -25.60 3.05 7.34
CA LEU A 83 -26.08 4.27 7.98
C LEU A 83 -24.89 5.24 8.11
N LEU A 84 -24.76 6.15 7.15
CA LEU A 84 -23.74 7.20 7.17
C LEU A 84 -23.94 8.01 8.46
N SER A 85 -22.91 8.02 9.31
CA SER A 85 -22.95 8.80 10.54
C SER A 85 -23.09 10.28 10.19
N ALA A 86 -23.60 11.10 11.12
CA ALA A 86 -23.65 12.55 10.90
C ALA A 86 -22.25 13.13 10.59
N SER A 87 -21.20 12.52 11.15
CA SER A 87 -19.81 12.88 10.85
C SER A 87 -19.44 12.63 9.39
N ASP A 88 -19.93 11.55 8.77
CA ASP A 88 -19.59 11.20 7.39
C ASP A 88 -20.26 12.15 6.41
N LYS A 89 -21.48 12.60 6.69
CA LYS A 89 -22.15 13.65 5.90
C LYS A 89 -21.34 14.95 5.92
N LEU A 90 -20.86 15.36 7.08
CA LEU A 90 -19.99 16.54 7.21
C LEU A 90 -18.66 16.37 6.46
N LYS A 91 -18.03 15.18 6.52
CA LYS A 91 -16.83 14.86 5.72
C LYS A 91 -17.12 15.01 4.22
N ILE A 92 -18.25 14.47 3.74
CA ILE A 92 -18.65 14.58 2.33
C ILE A 92 -18.84 16.05 1.94
N GLU A 93 -19.58 16.82 2.72
CA GLU A 93 -19.80 18.25 2.47
C GLU A 93 -18.49 19.04 2.42
N ALA A 94 -17.60 18.82 3.40
CA ALA A 94 -16.29 19.45 3.43
C ALA A 94 -15.44 19.10 2.19
N THR A 95 -15.41 17.83 1.78
CA THR A 95 -14.67 17.42 0.57
C THR A 95 -15.25 18.05 -0.70
N MET A 96 -16.57 18.19 -0.81
CA MET A 96 -17.20 18.87 -1.95
C MET A 96 -16.82 20.35 -2.01
N LEU A 97 -16.88 21.05 -0.87
CA LEU A 97 -16.51 22.46 -0.80
C LEU A 97 -15.03 22.67 -1.12
N PHE A 98 -14.16 21.79 -0.60
CA PHE A 98 -12.73 21.82 -0.90
C PHE A 98 -12.45 21.61 -2.40
N LYS A 99 -13.12 20.65 -3.05
CA LYS A 99 -13.04 20.44 -4.50
C LYS A 99 -13.48 21.69 -5.29
N LYS A 100 -14.56 22.35 -4.87
CA LYS A 100 -15.04 23.59 -5.51
C LYS A 100 -14.03 24.73 -5.37
N ILE A 101 -13.45 24.92 -4.20
CA ILE A 101 -12.48 26.00 -3.95
C ILE A 101 -11.18 25.73 -4.73
N SER A 102 -10.65 24.50 -4.67
CA SER A 102 -9.45 24.13 -5.41
C SER A 102 -9.60 24.35 -6.91
N LEU A 103 -10.73 23.95 -7.52
CA LEU A 103 -10.98 24.21 -8.94
C LEU A 103 -10.98 25.70 -9.30
N LYS A 104 -11.55 26.56 -8.43
CA LYS A 104 -11.54 28.01 -8.64
C LYS A 104 -10.11 28.58 -8.52
N LEU A 105 -9.34 28.12 -7.54
CA LEU A 105 -7.96 28.54 -7.36
C LEU A 105 -7.06 28.08 -8.52
N ASP A 106 -7.25 26.84 -9.00
CA ASP A 106 -6.54 26.27 -10.15
C ASP A 106 -6.81 27.11 -11.43
N ALA A 107 -8.05 27.56 -11.63
CA ALA A 107 -8.40 28.43 -12.76
C ALA A 107 -7.77 29.84 -12.64
N LEU A 108 -7.72 30.41 -11.43
CA LEU A 108 -7.11 31.73 -11.20
C LEU A 108 -5.57 31.71 -11.36
N SER A 109 -4.93 30.58 -11.05
CA SER A 109 -3.48 30.40 -11.19
C SER A 109 -3.03 30.00 -12.59
N HIS A 110 -3.90 30.08 -13.60
CA HIS A 110 -3.65 29.60 -14.97
C HIS A 110 -3.19 28.14 -15.03
N PHE A 111 -3.69 27.31 -14.10
CA PHE A 111 -3.34 25.90 -13.97
C PHE A 111 -1.84 25.62 -13.75
N HIS A 112 -1.08 26.57 -13.21
CA HIS A 112 0.30 26.35 -12.77
C HIS A 112 0.33 25.89 -11.30
N PHE A 113 0.19 24.58 -11.07
CA PHE A 113 0.17 24.01 -9.72
C PHE A 113 0.91 22.66 -9.66
N ALA A 114 1.27 22.23 -8.45
CA ALA A 114 1.82 20.89 -8.21
C ALA A 114 0.69 19.85 -8.32
N PRO A 115 0.88 18.74 -9.06
CA PRO A 115 -0.17 17.75 -9.28
C PRO A 115 -0.75 17.27 -7.94
N LYS A 116 -2.08 17.11 -7.89
CA LYS A 116 -2.78 16.62 -6.70
C LYS A 116 -2.19 15.26 -6.30
N SER A 117 -1.96 15.05 -5.01
CA SER A 117 -1.42 13.79 -4.51
C SER A 117 -2.34 12.63 -4.92
N VAL A 118 -1.74 11.53 -5.38
CA VAL A 118 -2.49 10.34 -5.80
C VAL A 118 -3.22 9.77 -4.59
N ILE A 119 -4.55 9.83 -4.61
CA ILE A 119 -5.41 9.10 -3.69
C ILE A 119 -5.66 7.75 -4.33
N GLU A 120 -5.46 6.67 -3.58
CA GLU A 120 -5.75 5.32 -4.04
C GLU A 120 -7.27 5.13 -4.15
N ASP A 121 -7.83 5.50 -5.31
CA ASP A 121 -9.25 5.30 -5.59
C ASP A 121 -9.50 3.85 -6.04
N MET A 122 -10.30 3.10 -5.27
CA MET A 122 -10.71 1.75 -5.65
C MET A 122 -11.82 1.80 -6.71
N SER A 123 -11.48 1.58 -7.98
CA SER A 123 -12.47 1.39 -9.05
C SER A 123 -12.81 -0.10 -9.21
N ILE A 124 -14.09 -0.45 -9.14
CA ILE A 124 -14.57 -1.81 -9.41
C ILE A 124 -14.93 -1.89 -10.90
N GLN A 125 -14.15 -2.67 -11.67
CA GLN A 125 -14.46 -2.95 -13.07
C GLN A 125 -15.38 -4.18 -13.16
N VAL A 126 -16.50 -4.04 -13.86
CA VAL A 126 -17.46 -5.12 -14.08
C VAL A 126 -17.09 -5.86 -15.37
N ASN A 127 -17.34 -7.17 -15.42
CA ASN A 127 -17.15 -7.96 -16.65
C ASN A 127 -18.21 -7.57 -17.69
N VAL A 128 -17.91 -6.53 -18.46
CA VAL A 128 -18.72 -6.06 -19.57
C VAL A 128 -17.90 -6.24 -20.85
N LEU A 129 -18.59 -6.46 -21.97
CA LEU A 129 -17.97 -6.44 -23.29
C LEU A 129 -17.31 -5.07 -23.53
N ALA A 130 -16.12 -5.05 -24.11
CA ALA A 130 -15.38 -3.83 -24.40
C ALA A 130 -16.24 -2.78 -25.14
N LEU A 131 -17.04 -3.26 -26.09
CA LEU A 131 -17.90 -2.45 -26.95
C LEU A 131 -18.97 -1.67 -26.17
N ALA A 132 -19.50 -2.18 -25.06
CA ALA A 132 -20.56 -1.50 -24.33
C ALA A 132 -20.05 -0.25 -23.56
N MET A 133 -18.74 -0.08 -23.43
CA MET A 133 -18.11 1.12 -22.86
C MET A 133 -17.67 2.12 -23.94
N GLU A 134 -17.75 1.75 -25.22
CA GLU A 134 -17.39 2.61 -26.36
C GLU A 134 -18.54 3.57 -26.71
N GLU A 135 -18.18 4.68 -27.36
CA GLU A 135 -19.15 5.56 -28.00
C GLU A 135 -19.85 4.83 -29.15
N VAL A 136 -21.14 5.11 -29.37
CA VAL A 136 -21.96 4.39 -30.37
C VAL A 136 -21.52 4.75 -31.78
N ALA A 137 -20.73 3.87 -32.41
CA ALA A 137 -20.38 3.94 -33.82
C ALA A 137 -21.03 2.77 -34.60
N PRO A 138 -21.59 3.01 -35.81
CA PRO A 138 -22.36 2.00 -36.55
C PRO A 138 -21.55 0.84 -37.15
N LEU A 139 -20.21 0.84 -37.04
CA LEU A 139 -19.31 -0.12 -37.70
C LEU A 139 -18.50 -1.00 -36.73
N ALA A 140 -18.69 -0.87 -35.41
CA ALA A 140 -17.87 -1.58 -34.43
C ALA A 140 -18.40 -3.01 -34.19
N VAL A 141 -17.56 -4.02 -34.40
CA VAL A 141 -17.80 -5.41 -33.99
C VAL A 141 -16.54 -5.89 -33.26
N SER A 142 -16.65 -6.13 -31.95
CA SER A 142 -15.57 -6.70 -31.14
C SER A 142 -16.15 -7.54 -30.00
N ASP A 143 -15.73 -8.81 -29.93
CA ASP A 143 -16.17 -9.79 -28.93
C ASP A 143 -15.26 -9.84 -27.69
N ALA A 144 -14.32 -8.89 -27.56
CA ALA A 144 -13.38 -8.86 -26.45
C ALA A 144 -14.05 -8.42 -25.13
N ALA A 145 -13.78 -9.17 -24.05
CA ALA A 145 -14.19 -8.79 -22.69
C ALA A 145 -13.19 -7.84 -22.03
N MET A 146 -13.64 -7.00 -21.10
CA MET A 146 -12.77 -6.05 -20.38
C MET A 146 -11.82 -6.71 -19.37
N LEU A 147 -12.27 -7.78 -18.70
CA LEU A 147 -11.45 -8.46 -17.69
C LEU A 147 -10.47 -9.43 -18.32
N ALA A 148 -9.25 -9.47 -17.78
CA ALA A 148 -8.26 -10.44 -18.20
C ALA A 148 -8.68 -11.86 -17.78
N PRO A 149 -8.34 -12.91 -18.54
CA PRO A 149 -8.66 -14.29 -18.16
C PRO A 149 -8.15 -14.69 -16.77
N LYS A 150 -7.04 -14.09 -16.32
CA LYS A 150 -6.46 -14.31 -14.98
C LYS A 150 -7.30 -13.68 -13.86
N GLU A 151 -7.99 -12.58 -14.13
CA GLU A 151 -8.88 -11.91 -13.17
C GLU A 151 -10.16 -12.74 -12.98
N ILE A 152 -10.65 -13.36 -14.05
CA ILE A 152 -11.80 -14.27 -14.03
C ILE A 152 -11.40 -15.61 -13.38
N PHE A 153 -10.21 -16.13 -13.68
CA PHE A 153 -9.76 -17.42 -13.19
C PHE A 153 -8.31 -17.39 -12.66
N HIS A 154 -8.19 -17.59 -11.36
CA HIS A 154 -6.91 -17.75 -10.67
C HIS A 154 -6.56 -19.23 -10.52
N GLY A 155 -6.14 -19.86 -11.61
CA GLY A 155 -5.58 -21.21 -11.56
C GLY A 155 -4.28 -21.26 -10.76
N LYS A 156 -4.26 -21.96 -9.62
CA LYS A 156 -3.01 -22.44 -9.05
C LYS A 156 -2.50 -23.49 -10.04
N GLY A 157 -1.38 -23.24 -10.73
CA GLY A 157 -0.91 -24.01 -11.90
C GLY A 157 -0.83 -25.54 -11.73
N ASN A 158 0.32 -26.16 -11.98
CA ASN A 158 0.42 -27.61 -11.80
C ASN A 158 0.40 -27.97 -10.31
N ILE A 159 -0.79 -28.22 -9.76
CA ILE A 159 -0.98 -28.77 -8.41
C ILE A 159 -0.57 -30.23 -8.47
N LYS A 160 0.69 -30.53 -8.15
CA LYS A 160 1.13 -31.90 -7.87
C LYS A 160 0.77 -32.26 -6.44
N GLU A 161 0.17 -33.43 -6.25
CA GLU A 161 -0.12 -33.95 -4.92
C GLU A 161 1.17 -34.36 -4.20
N GLU A 162 1.17 -34.38 -2.86
CA GLU A 162 2.36 -34.71 -2.08
C GLU A 162 2.85 -36.14 -2.29
N ALA A 163 1.93 -37.06 -2.65
CA ALA A 163 2.22 -38.46 -2.94
C ALA A 163 3.06 -38.64 -4.22
N GLU A 164 2.82 -37.80 -5.24
CA GLU A 164 3.47 -37.86 -6.55
C GLU A 164 4.82 -37.10 -6.58
N LEU A 165 5.14 -36.39 -5.50
CA LEU A 165 6.31 -35.54 -5.39
C LEU A 165 7.58 -36.34 -5.04
N THR A 166 8.61 -36.24 -5.89
CA THR A 166 9.93 -36.81 -5.61
C THR A 166 10.59 -36.16 -4.39
N LYS A 167 11.51 -36.89 -3.73
CA LYS A 167 12.22 -36.39 -2.53
C LYS A 167 12.94 -35.06 -2.79
N GLU A 168 13.52 -34.88 -3.98
CA GLU A 168 14.21 -33.66 -4.39
C GLU A 168 13.27 -32.48 -4.55
N GLU A 169 12.11 -32.70 -5.18
CA GLU A 169 11.12 -31.65 -5.41
C GLU A 169 10.46 -31.22 -4.07
N ARG A 170 10.27 -32.14 -3.11
CA ARG A 170 9.88 -31.81 -1.73
C ARG A 170 10.92 -30.92 -1.03
N LYS A 171 12.22 -31.24 -1.15
CA LYS A 171 13.31 -30.44 -0.58
C LYS A 171 13.34 -29.03 -1.20
N ARG A 172 13.17 -28.93 -2.52
CA ARG A 172 13.09 -27.65 -3.25
C ARG A 172 11.89 -26.82 -2.80
N ARG A 173 10.71 -27.43 -2.64
CA ARG A 173 9.49 -26.76 -2.17
C ARG A 173 9.67 -26.17 -0.77
N ARG A 174 10.24 -26.95 0.17
CA ARG A 174 10.56 -26.48 1.53
C ARG A 174 11.58 -25.33 1.53
N ALA A 175 12.63 -25.43 0.71
CA ALA A 175 13.62 -24.37 0.57
C ALA A 175 13.00 -23.07 0.01
N ASN A 176 12.14 -23.17 -1.00
CA ASN A 176 11.44 -22.02 -1.58
C ASN A 176 10.46 -21.37 -0.59
N GLN A 177 9.72 -22.18 0.18
CA GLN A 177 8.87 -21.68 1.25
C GLN A 177 9.72 -20.95 2.32
N LYS A 178 10.82 -21.55 2.79
CA LYS A 178 11.73 -20.92 3.76
C LYS A 178 12.29 -19.58 3.23
N ARG A 179 12.65 -19.50 1.95
CA ARG A 179 13.11 -18.25 1.31
C ARG A 179 12.00 -17.20 1.26
N ARG A 180 10.77 -17.59 0.91
CA ARG A 180 9.60 -16.68 0.92
C ARG A 180 9.30 -16.14 2.31
N PHE A 181 9.27 -16.99 3.33
CA PHE A 181 9.04 -16.57 4.71
C PHE A 181 10.13 -15.63 5.23
N ARG A 182 11.41 -15.89 4.90
CA ARG A 182 12.50 -14.97 5.22
C ARG A 182 12.30 -13.61 4.56
N ARG A 183 11.91 -13.57 3.28
CA ARG A 183 11.64 -12.31 2.55
C ARG A 183 10.48 -11.53 3.18
N LEU A 184 9.40 -12.20 3.54
CA LEU A 184 8.25 -11.57 4.20
C LEU A 184 8.59 -11.04 5.59
N LYS A 185 9.42 -11.78 6.36
CA LYS A 185 9.87 -11.33 7.68
C LYS A 185 10.75 -10.08 7.60
N VAL A 186 11.60 -9.99 6.57
CA VAL A 186 12.45 -8.81 6.32
C VAL A 186 11.66 -7.62 5.80
N ALA A 187 10.57 -7.83 5.06
CA ALA A 187 9.74 -6.75 4.53
C ALA A 187 8.76 -6.14 5.55
N ASN A 188 8.55 -6.81 6.68
CA ASN A 188 7.65 -6.37 7.77
C ASN A 188 8.42 -5.90 9.02
N LEU A 189 9.76 -5.88 8.94
CA LEU A 189 10.65 -5.17 9.86
C LEU A 189 10.99 -3.83 9.21
#